data_AF-A0A6N8UZN3-F1
#
_entry.id   AF-A0A6N8UZN3-F1
#
_cell.length_a   1.000
_cell.length_b   1.000
_cell.length_c   1.000
_cell.angle_alpha   90.00
_cell.angle_beta   90.00
_cell.angle_gamma   90.00
#
_symmetry.space_group_name_H-M   'P 1'
#
loop_
_entity.id
_entity.type
_entity.pdbx_description
1 polymer ?
#
loop_
_entity_poly.entity_id
_entity_poly.type
_entity_poly.pdbx_seq_one_letter_code
_entity_poly.pdbx_strand_id
1 'polypeptide(L)' 'MKKALGFLAGLFLLALAARAFQTAWIGWTGGHGDVGFWWTVISCFLGIAGTGAVIGTAIHTRPTDQ' A
#
# COMPACT_ATOMS: atom_id res chain seq x y z
N MET A 1 -19.38 -9.36 5.60
CA MET A 1 -19.28 -8.41 4.46
C MET A 1 -18.27 -7.28 4.71
N LYS A 2 -18.31 -6.56 5.84
CA LYS A 2 -17.41 -5.42 6.12
C LYS A 2 -15.91 -5.79 6.22
N LYS A 3 -15.59 -6.99 6.73
CA LYS A 3 -14.21 -7.51 6.84
C LYS A 3 -13.54 -7.69 5.46
N ALA A 4 -14.27 -8.25 4.50
CA ALA A 4 -13.75 -8.53 3.17
C ALA A 4 -13.43 -7.24 2.39
N LEU A 5 -14.24 -6.19 2.57
CA LEU A 5 -14.02 -4.88 1.95
C LEU A 5 -12.72 -4.22 2.42
N GLY A 6 -12.44 -4.23 3.73
CA GLY A 6 -11.21 -3.65 4.27
C GLY A 6 -9.95 -4.40 3.83
N PHE A 7 -10.01 -5.73 3.80
CA PHE A 7 -8.92 -6.56 3.27
C PHE A 7 -8.70 -6.36 1.76
N LEU A 8 -9.78 -6.34 0.96
CA LEU A 8 -9.68 -6.10 -0.48
C LEU A 8 -9.14 -4.71 -0.80
N ALA A 9 -9.61 -3.68 -0.10
CA ALA A 9 -9.09 -2.32 -0.25
C ALA A 9 -7.62 -2.23 0.15
N GLY A 10 -7.22 -2.85 1.26
CA GLY A 10 -5.83 -2.89 1.70
C GLY A 10 -4.91 -3.63 0.72
N LEU A 11 -5.34 -4.79 0.21
CA LEU A 11 -4.61 -5.53 -0.82
C LEU A 11 -4.50 -4.76 -2.14
N PHE A 12 -5.57 -4.06 -2.54
CA PHE A 12 -5.56 -3.22 -3.73
C PHE A 12 -4.54 -2.07 -3.59
N LEU A 13 -4.53 -1.38 -2.45
CA LEU A 13 -3.55 -0.32 -2.18
C LEU A 13 -2.12 -0.85 -2.13
N LEU A 14 -1.90 -2.04 -1.58
CA LEU A 14 -0.58 -2.70 -1.59
C LEU A 14 -0.14 -3.10 -3.00
N ALA A 15 -1.04 -3.61 -3.84
CA ALA A 15 -0.75 -3.90 -5.24
C ALA A 15 -0.38 -2.62 -6.00
N LEU A 16 -1.09 -1.53 -5.75
CA LEU A 16 -0.80 -0.23 -6.34
C LEU A 16 0.53 0.35 -5.81
N ALA A 17 0.86 0.12 -4.53
CA ALA A 17 2.17 0.46 -3.97
C ALA A 17 3.30 -0.29 -4.69
N ALA A 18 3.15 -1.59 -4.90
CA ALA A 18 4.14 -2.39 -5.62
C ALA A 18 4.34 -1.90 -7.07
N ARG A 19 3.26 -1.52 -7.75
CA ARG A 19 3.34 -0.90 -9.08
C ARG A 19 4.06 0.45 -9.06
N ALA A 20 3.74 1.32 -8.10
CA ALA A 20 4.42 2.60 -7.93
C ALA A 20 5.93 2.40 -7.67
N PHE A 21 6.30 1.39 -6.87
CA PHE A 21 7.70 1.05 -6.63
C PHE A 21 8.43 0.59 -7.90
N GLN A 22 7.79 -0.20 -8.76
CA GLN A 22 8.36 -0.58 -10.06
C GLN A 22 8.65 0.65 -10.93
N THR A 23 7.72 1.60 -10.99
CA THR A 23 7.91 2.86 -11.73
C THR A 23 9.03 3.70 -11.12
N ALA A 24 9.12 3.76 -9.79
CA ALA A 24 10.23 4.42 -9.11
C ALA A 24 11.57 3.80 -9.50
N TRP A 25 11.66 2.47 -9.50
CA TRP A 25 12.87 1.75 -9.86
C TRP A 25 13.32 2.03 -11.29
N ILE A 26 12.37 2.13 -12.24
CA ILE A 26 12.65 2.54 -13.61
C ILE A 26 13.19 3.99 -13.65
N GLY A 27 12.60 4.90 -12.87
CA GLY A 27 13.10 6.28 -12.76
C GLY A 27 14.55 6.35 -12.25
N TRP A 28 14.85 5.63 -11.16
CA TRP A 28 16.19 5.54 -10.59
C TRP A 28 17.22 4.93 -11.55
N THR A 29 16.87 3.81 -12.20
CA THR A 29 17.76 3.10 -13.12
C THR A 29 17.91 3.80 -14.48
N GLY A 30 16.92 4.59 -14.88
CA GLY A 30 16.94 5.40 -16.10
C GLY A 30 17.66 6.75 -15.97
N GLY A 31 18.19 7.09 -14.79
CA GLY A 31 18.86 8.38 -14.55
C GLY A 31 17.91 9.56 -14.29
N HIS A 32 16.61 9.30 -14.12
CA HIS A 32 15.59 10.30 -13.82
C HIS A 32 15.29 10.31 -12.31
N GLY A 33 16.17 10.96 -11.54
CA GLY A 33 16.10 10.97 -10.07
C GLY A 33 14.86 11.64 -9.49
N ASP A 34 14.29 12.62 -10.19
CA ASP A 34 13.02 13.28 -9.82
C ASP A 34 11.84 12.32 -9.93
N VAL A 35 11.75 11.58 -11.04
CA VAL A 35 10.74 10.54 -11.27
C VAL A 35 10.90 9.42 -10.24
N GLY A 36 12.13 8.93 -10.05
CA GLY A 36 12.42 7.92 -9.03
C GLY A 36 11.99 8.36 -7.62
N PHE A 37 12.35 9.58 -7.23
CA PHE A 37 12.02 10.13 -5.91
C PHE A 37 10.51 10.22 -5.68
N TRP A 38 9.76 10.89 -6.56
CA TRP A 38 8.33 11.09 -6.35
C TRP A 38 7.54 9.78 -6.38
N TRP A 39 7.89 8.83 -7.25
CA TRP A 39 7.25 7.52 -7.25
C TRP A 39 7.59 6.68 -6.01
N THR A 40 8.80 6.80 -5.45
CA THR A 40 9.15 6.20 -4.15
C THR A 40 8.30 6.78 -3.02
N VAL A 41 8.10 8.10 -2.99
CA VAL A 41 7.24 8.78 -2.00
C VAL A 41 5.80 8.27 -2.09
N ILE A 42 5.24 8.21 -3.30
CA ILE A 42 3.88 7.66 -3.55
C ILE A 42 3.79 6.21 -3.08
N SER A 43 4.76 5.37 -3.46
CA SER A 43 4.81 3.95 -3.05
C SER A 43 4.81 3.81 -1.53
N CYS A 44 5.52 4.69 -0.81
CA CYS A 44 5.61 4.65 0.64
C CYS A 44 4.25 4.97 1.29
N PHE A 45 3.59 6.05 0.85
CA PHE A 45 2.25 6.40 1.35
C PHE A 45 1.20 5.34 1.06
N LEU A 46 1.21 4.75 -0.15
CA LEU A 46 0.30 3.67 -0.50
C LEU A 46 0.57 2.41 0.31
N GLY A 47 1.85 2.11 0.57
CA GLY A 47 2.26 1.01 1.44
C GLY A 47 1.73 1.17 2.86
N ILE A 48 1.87 2.37 3.44
CA ILE A 48 1.34 2.70 4.77
C ILE A 48 -0.20 2.58 4.78
N ALA A 49 -0.87 3.17 3.79
CA ALA A 49 -2.33 3.13 3.69
C ALA A 49 -2.87 1.70 3.53
N GLY A 50 -2.27 0.91 2.64
CA GLY A 50 -2.65 -0.48 2.40
C GLY A 50 -2.38 -1.36 3.62
N THR A 51 -1.21 -1.25 4.23
CA THR A 51 -0.86 -1.99 5.46
C THR A 51 -1.78 -1.59 6.62
N GLY A 52 -2.05 -0.29 6.79
CA GLY A 52 -2.98 0.21 7.80
C GLY A 52 -4.40 -0.28 7.59
N ALA A 53 -4.88 -0.36 6.35
CA ALA A 53 -6.19 -0.92 6.03
C ALA A 53 -6.26 -2.42 6.35
N VAL A 54 -5.24 -3.21 5.99
CA VAL A 54 -5.19 -4.65 6.30
C VAL A 54 -5.12 -4.89 7.81
N ILE A 55 -4.17 -4.25 8.51
CA ILE A 55 -3.97 -4.43 9.95
C ILE A 55 -5.15 -3.86 10.74
N GLY A 56 -5.64 -2.67 10.40
CA GLY A 56 -6.80 -2.06 11.05
C GLY A 56 -8.05 -2.91 10.88
N THR A 57 -8.26 -3.50 9.70
CA THR A 57 -9.34 -4.46 9.49
C THR A 57 -9.12 -5.72 10.30
N ALA A 58 -7.91 -6.26 10.39
CA ALA A 58 -7.62 -7.45 11.20
C ALA A 58 -7.87 -7.22 12.70
N ILE A 59 -7.49 -6.06 13.24
CA ILE A 59 -7.65 -5.72 14.66
C ILE A 59 -9.13 -5.45 15.00
N HIS A 60 -9.81 -4.59 14.25
CA HIS A 60 -11.22 -4.24 14.52
C HIS A 60 -12.20 -5.38 14.26
N THR A 61 -11.74 -6.47 13.66
CA THR A 61 -12.57 -7.62 13.36
C THR A 61 -12.30 -8.82 14.25
N ARG A 62 -11.41 -8.70 15.24
CA ARG A 62 -11.33 -9.67 16.34
C ARG A 62 -12.67 -9.67 17.08
N PRO A 63 -13.30 -10.83 17.31
CA PRO A 63 -14.36 -10.93 18.30
C PRO A 63 -13.78 -10.38 19.61
N THR A 64 -14.49 -9.44 20.24
CA THR A 64 -14.26 -9.19 21.66
C THR A 64 -14.68 -10.48 22.35
N ASP A 65 -13.72 -11.36 22.64
CA ASP A 65 -13.98 -12.50 23.51
C ASP A 65 -14.55 -11.94 24.82
N GLN A 66 -15.71 -12.48 25.19
CA GLN A 66 -16.44 -12.17 26.41
C GLN A 66 -15.67 -12.61 27.65
#